data_AF-A0A949CHG4-F1
#
_entry.id   AF-A0A949CHG4-F1
#
_cell.length_a   1.000
_cell.length_b   1.000
_cell.length_c   1.000
_cell.angle_alpha   90.00
_cell.angle_beta   90.00
_cell.angle_gamma   90.00
#
_symmetry.space_group_name_H-M   'P 1'
#
loop_
_entity.id
_entity.type
_entity.pdbx_description
1 polymer ?
#
loop_
_entity_poly.entity_id
_entity_poly.type
_entity_poly.pdbx_seq_one_letter_code
_entity_poly.pdbx_strand_id
1 'polypeptide(L)'
;MISVKNISKKYNITHQQGGYVALRDVLTNIAKSPFAFLKHKAKQAIGKAGKEEFWALKDINFEVNKGEAIGIIGANGAGKSTLLKILTGITPPTTGEIIMRGKVASLLEVGTGFHPELTGRENVFLNGAIMGMGKKEISDKFNSIVEFAGIKKFIDTPVKRYSSGMYVRLAFAVASHMEPDILLVDEVLAVGDAEFQKKCLGKMDEVTKQAGRTILFVSHNMGAIQKLCKKCILLNKGEIINAGPTQNVINAYLHSEVCSAASKEWTDITKAPGNDIVRLCAVRVKQKDKITNAVDIRLPVGIEMEYEVIKPGLMLSPNYHFLNEDGVYAFVSGNQDPEWQKKSYQKGKYISTAWIHGNFLSEGTMMVGAAITTFNPTVVHFFEQNAVSFRVIDSFDGSSARGDYMGAIPGVVRPILRWTTQFNEINNKV
;
A
#
# COMPACT_ATOMS: atom_id res chain seq x y z
N MET A 1 2.16 -2.88 -27.11
CA MET A 1 3.36 -3.65 -26.70
C MET A 1 4.27 -2.69 -25.96
N ILE A 2 4.73 -3.10 -24.78
CA ILE A 2 5.68 -2.37 -23.95
C ILE A 2 6.90 -3.26 -23.79
N SER A 3 8.09 -2.73 -24.06
CA SER A 3 9.36 -3.42 -23.87
C SER A 3 10.25 -2.54 -23.01
N VAL A 4 10.65 -3.07 -21.86
CA VAL A 4 11.53 -2.41 -20.89
C VAL A 4 12.83 -3.20 -20.83
N LYS A 5 13.95 -2.55 -21.15
CA LYS A 5 15.26 -3.21 -21.24
C LYS A 5 16.30 -2.48 -20.40
N ASN A 6 16.92 -3.18 -19.45
CA ASN A 6 18.01 -2.73 -18.60
C ASN A 6 17.77 -1.36 -17.92
N ILE A 7 16.53 -1.12 -17.49
CA ILE A 7 16.18 0.15 -16.86
C ILE A 7 16.74 0.19 -15.44
N SER A 8 17.62 1.16 -15.20
CA SER A 8 18.15 1.47 -13.88
C SER A 8 17.97 2.95 -13.56
N LYS A 9 17.75 3.27 -12.29
CA LYS A 9 17.59 4.64 -11.82
C LYS A 9 18.37 4.87 -10.54
N LYS A 10 19.32 5.80 -10.63
CA LYS A 10 20.14 6.26 -9.52
C LYS A 10 19.73 7.66 -9.07
N TYR A 11 19.70 7.87 -7.76
CA TYR A 11 19.57 9.17 -7.11
C TYR A 11 20.82 9.43 -6.27
N ASN A 12 21.25 10.68 -6.21
CA ASN A 12 22.36 11.09 -5.33
C ASN A 12 21.76 11.69 -4.06
N ILE A 13 21.91 11.00 -2.94
CA ILE A 13 21.50 11.51 -1.63
C ILE A 13 22.63 12.36 -1.09
N THR A 14 22.32 13.62 -0.80
CA THR A 14 23.25 14.53 -0.12
C THR A 14 22.83 14.63 1.33
N HIS A 15 23.62 14.07 2.25
CA HIS A 15 23.42 14.28 3.67
C HIS A 15 23.89 15.69 4.03
N GLN A 16 22.97 16.64 4.16
CA GLN A 16 23.28 17.92 4.81
C GLN A 16 23.28 17.70 6.33
N GLN A 17 24.44 17.40 6.90
CA GLN A 17 24.69 17.69 8.31
C GLN A 17 25.19 19.13 8.42
N GLY A 18 24.28 20.07 8.67
CA GLY A 18 24.62 21.46 8.93
C GLY A 18 23.37 22.32 9.06
N GLY A 19 23.13 22.89 10.25
CA GLY A 19 22.00 23.76 10.52
C GLY A 19 21.95 24.96 9.57
N TYR A 20 20.74 25.50 9.38
CA TYR A 20 20.48 26.70 8.59
C TYR A 20 21.46 27.82 8.97
N VAL A 21 22.38 28.16 8.07
CA VAL A 21 23.19 29.38 8.20
C VAL A 21 22.43 30.49 7.49
N ALA A 22 21.90 31.44 8.25
CA ALA A 22 21.23 32.59 7.67
C ALA A 22 22.27 33.50 6.99
N LEU A 23 21.91 34.14 5.86
CA LEU A 23 22.75 35.11 5.15
C LEU A 23 23.31 36.22 6.05
N ARG A 24 22.60 36.54 7.14
CA ARG A 24 23.05 37.50 8.17
C ARG A 24 24.26 37.02 8.96
N ASP A 25 24.37 35.72 9.24
CA ASP A 25 25.49 35.13 9.99
C ASP A 25 26.78 35.08 9.17
N VAL A 26 26.64 35.07 7.83
CA VAL A 26 27.76 35.14 6.90
C VAL A 26 28.32 36.56 6.85
N LEU A 27 27.46 37.58 6.84
CA LEU A 27 27.87 38.99 6.76
C LEU A 27 28.51 39.51 8.06
N THR A 28 27.98 39.11 9.22
CA THR A 28 28.54 39.54 10.52
C THR A 28 29.90 38.91 10.83
N ASN A 29 30.19 37.72 10.31
CA ASN A 29 31.46 37.04 10.55
C ASN A 29 32.60 37.49 9.62
N ILE A 30 32.30 37.98 8.41
CA ILE A 30 33.31 38.55 7.50
C ILE A 30 33.90 39.86 8.07
N ALA A 31 33.09 40.65 8.77
CA ALA A 31 33.52 41.92 9.35
C ALA A 31 34.47 41.79 10.55
N LYS A 32 34.51 40.63 11.23
CA LYS A 32 35.24 40.48 12.50
C LYS A 32 36.61 39.80 12.40
N SER A 33 36.93 39.04 11.34
CA SER A 33 38.28 38.46 11.19
C SER A 33 38.57 37.94 9.77
N PRO A 34 39.20 38.74 8.89
CA PRO A 34 39.46 38.34 7.50
C PRO A 34 40.51 37.21 7.37
N PHE A 35 41.44 37.09 8.33
CA PHE A 35 42.53 36.10 8.27
C PHE A 35 42.19 34.73 8.89
N ALA A 36 41.16 34.63 9.75
CA ALA A 36 40.70 33.35 10.29
C ALA A 36 39.87 32.54 9.26
N PHE A 37 39.28 33.21 8.27
CA PHE A 37 38.41 32.62 7.25
C PHE A 37 39.17 31.73 6.26
N LEU A 38 40.42 32.06 5.94
CA LEU A 38 41.21 31.31 4.94
C LEU A 38 41.68 29.94 5.47
N LYS A 39 41.95 29.83 6.78
CA LYS A 39 42.50 28.60 7.39
C LYS A 39 41.41 27.57 7.74
N HIS A 40 40.18 28.03 8.04
CA HIS A 40 39.06 27.14 8.34
C HIS A 40 38.37 26.55 7.10
N LYS A 41 38.38 27.25 5.95
CA LYS A 41 37.79 26.72 4.70
C LYS A 41 38.61 25.60 4.06
N ALA A 42 39.94 25.59 4.21
CA ALA A 42 40.77 24.50 3.69
C ALA A 42 40.51 23.16 4.42
N LYS A 43 40.20 23.21 5.72
CA LYS A 43 39.89 22.01 6.51
C LYS A 43 38.43 21.56 6.39
N GLN A 44 37.50 22.47 6.08
CA GLN A 44 36.07 22.17 5.93
C GLN A 44 35.67 21.81 4.49
N ALA A 45 36.42 22.23 3.47
CA ALA A 45 36.24 21.79 2.09
C ALA A 45 36.74 20.35 1.82
N ILE A 46 37.54 19.79 2.74
CA ILE A 46 38.08 18.42 2.69
C ILE A 46 37.25 17.45 3.57
N GLY A 47 36.27 17.97 4.32
CA GLY A 47 35.25 17.15 4.98
C GLY A 47 34.30 16.57 3.94
N LYS A 48 34.53 15.31 3.54
CA LYS A 48 33.68 14.52 2.64
C LYS A 48 32.20 14.73 2.93
N ALA A 49 31.54 15.57 2.13
CA ALA A 49 30.10 15.43 1.89
C ALA A 49 29.93 14.07 1.20
N GLY A 50 29.60 13.04 1.98
CA GLY A 50 29.33 11.71 1.44
C GLY A 50 28.14 11.80 0.50
N LYS A 51 28.39 11.83 -0.81
CA LYS A 51 27.38 11.54 -1.81
C LYS A 51 27.08 10.05 -1.68
N GLU A 52 25.95 9.72 -1.08
CA GLU A 52 25.48 8.35 -1.05
C GLU A 52 24.67 8.10 -2.32
N GLU A 53 25.10 7.13 -3.11
CA GLU A 53 24.39 6.73 -4.32
C GLU A 53 23.26 5.75 -3.94
N PHE A 54 22.01 6.14 -4.22
CA PHE A 54 20.84 5.32 -3.99
C PHE A 54 20.29 4.81 -5.31
N TRP A 55 20.29 3.48 -5.49
CA TRP A 55 19.67 2.82 -6.63
C TRP A 55 18.20 2.53 -6.32
N ALA A 56 17.31 3.29 -6.95
CA ALA A 56 15.86 3.10 -6.80
C ALA A 56 15.34 2.00 -7.72
N LEU A 57 16.00 1.78 -8.86
CA LEU A 57 15.77 0.67 -9.79
C LEU A 57 17.10 0.20 -10.33
N LYS A 58 17.22 -1.10 -10.58
CA LYS A 58 18.41 -1.73 -11.11
C LYS A 58 18.03 -2.87 -12.04
N ASP A 59 18.51 -2.77 -13.28
CA ASP A 59 18.45 -3.79 -14.33
C ASP A 59 17.04 -4.38 -14.57
N ILE A 60 16.04 -3.50 -14.57
CA ILE A 60 14.64 -3.87 -14.80
C ILE A 60 14.43 -4.28 -16.26
N ASN A 61 13.93 -5.50 -16.46
CA ASN A 61 13.66 -6.10 -17.76
C ASN A 61 12.30 -6.80 -17.77
N PHE A 62 11.38 -6.39 -18.63
CA PHE A 62 10.11 -7.08 -18.85
C PHE A 62 9.42 -6.63 -20.14
N GLU A 63 8.48 -7.44 -20.61
CA GLU A 63 7.64 -7.16 -21.78
C GLU A 63 6.16 -7.33 -21.45
N VAL A 64 5.32 -6.48 -22.05
CA VAL A 64 3.86 -6.53 -21.91
C VAL A 64 3.22 -6.57 -23.29
N ASN A 65 2.41 -7.60 -23.53
CA ASN A 65 1.73 -7.78 -24.81
C ASN A 65 0.56 -6.82 -24.95
N LYS A 66 0.15 -6.55 -26.19
CA LYS A 66 -1.04 -5.73 -26.44
C LYS A 66 -2.27 -6.43 -25.88
N GLY A 67 -3.14 -5.71 -25.17
CA GLY A 67 -4.35 -6.29 -24.58
C GLY A 67 -4.11 -6.98 -23.23
N GLU A 68 -2.88 -6.95 -22.71
CA GLU A 68 -2.54 -7.61 -21.45
C GLU A 68 -2.68 -6.64 -20.27
N ALA A 69 -3.26 -7.14 -19.17
CA ALA A 69 -3.31 -6.44 -17.89
C ALA A 69 -2.30 -7.09 -16.92
N ILE A 70 -1.28 -6.33 -16.53
CA ILE A 70 -0.20 -6.79 -15.66
C ILE A 70 -0.19 -5.99 -14.36
N GLY A 71 -0.15 -6.70 -13.23
CA GLY A 71 0.04 -6.10 -11.91
C GLY A 71 1.53 -5.85 -11.60
N ILE A 72 1.86 -4.76 -10.92
CA ILE A 72 3.18 -4.54 -10.33
C ILE A 72 3.00 -4.41 -8.83
N ILE A 73 3.54 -5.38 -8.09
CA ILE A 73 3.43 -5.48 -6.64
C ILE A 73 4.81 -5.40 -5.98
N GLY A 74 4.82 -5.17 -4.66
CA GLY A 74 6.04 -5.10 -3.87
C GLY A 74 5.89 -4.21 -2.65
N ALA A 75 6.83 -4.29 -1.70
CA ALA A 75 6.81 -3.50 -0.48
C ALA A 75 6.96 -1.98 -0.74
N ASN A 76 6.71 -1.17 0.30
CA ASN A 76 7.03 0.26 0.25
C ASN A 76 8.54 0.45 0.07
N GLY A 77 8.92 1.39 -0.80
CA GLY A 77 10.32 1.58 -1.17
C GLY A 77 10.88 0.57 -2.19
N ALA A 78 10.09 -0.36 -2.71
CA ALA A 78 10.56 -1.35 -3.70
C ALA A 78 10.88 -0.76 -5.10
N GLY A 79 10.55 0.51 -5.36
CA GLY A 79 10.81 1.18 -6.64
C GLY A 79 9.58 1.34 -7.56
N LYS A 80 8.39 0.90 -7.14
CA LYS A 80 7.14 0.95 -7.94
C LYS A 80 6.83 2.33 -8.53
N SER A 81 6.76 3.36 -7.69
CA SER A 81 6.46 4.74 -8.13
C SER A 81 7.58 5.33 -9.00
N THR A 82 8.84 4.93 -8.76
CA THR A 82 9.97 5.32 -9.61
C THR A 82 9.83 4.69 -11.00
N LEU A 83 9.49 3.40 -11.08
CA LEU A 83 9.26 2.71 -12.34
C LEU A 83 8.11 3.36 -13.11
N LEU A 84 7.00 3.66 -12.44
CA LEU A 84 5.87 4.36 -13.02
C LEU A 84 6.24 5.73 -13.60
N LYS A 85 6.99 6.56 -12.86
CA LYS A 85 7.46 7.87 -13.33
C LYS A 85 8.37 7.78 -14.56
N ILE A 86 9.14 6.70 -14.66
CA ILE A 86 9.99 6.46 -15.83
C ILE A 86 9.14 5.99 -17.00
N LEU A 87 8.19 5.07 -16.78
CA LEU A 87 7.26 4.61 -17.80
C LEU A 87 6.38 5.74 -18.35
N THR A 88 6.02 6.74 -17.54
CA THR A 88 5.29 7.93 -18.03
C THR A 88 6.15 9.01 -18.66
N GLY A 89 7.48 8.88 -18.61
CA GLY A 89 8.40 9.91 -19.10
C GLY A 89 8.51 11.14 -18.19
N ILE A 90 7.95 11.12 -16.99
CA ILE A 90 8.10 12.21 -16.00
C ILE A 90 9.56 12.33 -15.55
N THR A 91 10.26 11.20 -15.46
CA THR A 91 11.67 11.17 -15.07
C THR A 91 12.45 10.24 -15.99
N PRO A 92 13.57 10.69 -16.59
CA PRO A 92 14.37 9.81 -17.44
C PRO A 92 15.06 8.72 -16.61
N PRO A 93 15.27 7.52 -17.17
CA PRO A 93 16.11 6.51 -16.53
C PRO A 93 17.57 6.97 -16.49
N THR A 94 18.40 6.34 -15.64
CA THR A 94 19.85 6.56 -15.65
C THR A 94 20.50 5.75 -16.77
N THR A 95 20.04 4.53 -16.99
CA THR A 95 20.45 3.63 -18.08
C THR A 95 19.24 2.84 -18.57
N GLY A 96 19.35 2.27 -19.78
CA GLY A 96 18.33 1.41 -20.37
C GLY A 96 17.40 2.13 -21.34
N GLU A 97 16.47 1.37 -21.90
CA GLU A 97 15.54 1.83 -22.93
C GLU A 97 14.11 1.33 -22.66
N ILE A 98 13.13 2.17 -22.98
CA ILE A 98 11.70 1.84 -22.94
C ILE A 98 11.11 2.08 -24.32
N ILE A 99 10.48 1.05 -24.87
CA ILE A 99 9.72 1.14 -26.12
C ILE A 99 8.24 0.91 -25.80
N MET A 100 7.43 1.93 -26.03
CA MET A 100 5.97 1.85 -25.92
C MET A 100 5.34 2.27 -27.24
N ARG A 101 4.46 1.42 -27.78
CA ARG A 101 3.77 1.68 -29.05
C ARG A 101 2.29 1.96 -28.79
N GLY A 102 1.88 3.21 -29.01
CA GLY A 102 0.51 3.69 -28.86
C GLY A 102 0.40 4.92 -27.95
N LYS A 103 -0.81 5.42 -27.79
CA LYS A 103 -1.13 6.50 -26.85
C LYS A 103 -1.05 5.98 -25.41
N VAL A 104 -0.16 6.56 -24.62
CA VAL A 104 0.02 6.24 -23.20
C VAL A 104 -0.73 7.26 -22.36
N ALA A 105 -1.50 6.79 -21.38
CA ALA A 105 -2.07 7.64 -20.35
C ALA A 105 -1.81 7.07 -18.96
N SER A 106 -1.83 7.92 -17.94
CA SER A 106 -1.50 7.54 -16.56
C SER A 106 -2.46 8.16 -15.56
N LEU A 107 -2.83 7.37 -14.54
CA LEU A 107 -3.62 7.79 -13.38
C LEU A 107 -2.76 8.13 -12.16
N LEU A 108 -1.45 8.36 -12.35
CA LEU A 108 -0.52 8.74 -11.27
C LEU A 108 -0.84 10.11 -10.65
N GLU A 109 -1.51 10.96 -11.41
CA GLU A 109 -1.71 12.37 -11.06
C GLU A 109 -3.14 12.83 -11.42
N VAL A 110 -4.13 12.04 -11.02
CA VAL A 110 -5.54 12.36 -11.27
C VAL A 110 -5.87 13.73 -10.67
N GLY A 111 -6.06 14.72 -11.54
CA GLY A 111 -6.38 16.12 -11.19
C GLY A 111 -5.29 17.12 -11.55
N THR A 112 -4.05 16.68 -11.85
CA THR A 112 -3.04 17.61 -12.37
C THR A 112 -3.49 18.16 -13.72
N GLY A 113 -3.34 19.47 -13.90
CA GLY A 113 -3.87 20.20 -15.06
C GLY A 113 -5.29 20.75 -14.89
N PHE A 114 -5.97 20.53 -13.76
CA PHE A 114 -7.16 21.33 -13.44
C PHE A 114 -6.77 22.77 -13.09
N HIS A 115 -7.45 23.74 -13.69
CA HIS A 115 -7.29 25.15 -13.42
C HIS A 115 -8.33 25.60 -12.38
N PRO A 116 -7.91 26.15 -11.22
CA PRO A 116 -8.83 26.48 -10.11
C PRO A 116 -9.92 27.49 -10.47
N GLU A 117 -9.62 28.43 -11.37
CA GLU A 117 -10.56 29.48 -11.80
C GLU A 117 -11.56 29.01 -12.86
N LEU A 118 -11.30 27.87 -13.53
CA LEU A 118 -12.20 27.33 -14.53
C LEU A 118 -13.30 26.49 -13.88
N THR A 119 -14.46 26.43 -14.52
CA THR A 119 -15.58 25.56 -14.16
C THR A 119 -15.19 24.08 -14.30
N GLY A 120 -15.96 23.19 -13.66
CA GLY A 120 -15.80 21.74 -13.89
C GLY A 120 -15.92 21.36 -15.36
N ARG A 121 -16.85 21.99 -16.09
CA ARG A 121 -17.02 21.79 -17.54
C ARG A 121 -15.74 22.11 -18.30
N GLU A 122 -15.21 23.32 -18.12
CA GLU A 122 -13.99 23.76 -18.79
C GLU A 122 -12.79 22.89 -18.40
N ASN A 123 -12.72 22.44 -17.15
CA ASN A 123 -11.70 21.50 -16.69
C ASN A 123 -11.82 20.11 -17.32
N VAL A 124 -13.03 19.61 -17.61
CA VAL A 124 -13.21 18.37 -18.39
C VAL A 124 -12.60 18.51 -19.78
N PHE A 125 -12.82 19.64 -20.45
CA PHE A 125 -12.21 19.90 -21.76
C PHE A 125 -10.71 20.10 -21.70
N LEU A 126 -10.21 20.90 -20.75
CA LEU A 126 -8.79 21.15 -20.58
C LEU A 126 -8.03 19.86 -20.24
N ASN A 127 -8.48 19.13 -19.23
CA ASN A 127 -7.82 17.91 -18.76
C ASN A 127 -7.93 16.78 -19.78
N GLY A 128 -9.10 16.61 -20.41
CA GLY A 128 -9.27 15.67 -21.51
C GLY A 128 -8.27 15.93 -22.64
N ALA A 129 -8.07 17.20 -23.01
CA ALA A 129 -7.10 17.58 -24.03
C ALA A 129 -5.64 17.34 -23.60
N ILE A 130 -5.29 17.68 -22.34
CA ILE A 130 -3.96 17.40 -21.76
C ILE A 130 -3.64 15.90 -21.82
N MET A 131 -4.64 15.06 -21.52
CA MET A 131 -4.49 13.61 -21.60
C MET A 131 -4.70 13.04 -23.03
N GLY A 132 -4.77 13.93 -24.03
CA GLY A 132 -4.73 13.62 -25.46
C GLY A 132 -6.06 13.24 -26.09
N MET A 133 -7.21 13.47 -25.44
CA MET A 133 -8.53 13.31 -26.09
C MET A 133 -8.74 14.42 -27.13
N GLY A 134 -9.38 14.07 -28.25
CA GLY A 134 -9.83 15.07 -29.23
C GLY A 134 -11.04 15.86 -28.72
N LYS A 135 -11.23 17.11 -29.16
CA LYS A 135 -12.39 17.93 -28.73
C LYS A 135 -13.73 17.24 -28.96
N LYS A 136 -13.90 16.55 -30.10
CA LYS A 136 -15.10 15.78 -30.43
C LYS A 136 -15.30 14.60 -29.46
N GLU A 137 -14.22 13.84 -29.20
CA GLU A 137 -14.24 12.73 -28.25
C GLU A 137 -14.67 13.20 -26.84
N ILE A 138 -14.15 14.33 -26.38
CA ILE A 138 -14.54 14.91 -25.08
C ILE A 138 -16.02 15.28 -25.08
N SER A 139 -16.51 15.95 -26.12
CA SER A 139 -17.93 16.33 -26.22
C SER A 139 -18.85 15.11 -26.20
N ASP A 140 -18.49 14.05 -26.93
CA ASP A 140 -19.28 12.82 -27.02
C ASP A 140 -19.33 12.08 -25.67
N LYS A 141 -18.23 12.14 -24.89
CA LYS A 141 -18.11 11.51 -23.55
C LYS A 141 -18.50 12.43 -22.39
N PHE A 142 -18.82 13.70 -22.63
CA PHE A 142 -18.98 14.68 -21.57
C PHE A 142 -20.08 14.29 -20.57
N ASN A 143 -21.24 13.85 -21.07
CA ASN A 143 -22.37 13.51 -20.20
C ASN A 143 -22.08 12.29 -19.33
N SER A 144 -21.42 11.26 -19.88
CA SER A 144 -21.04 10.06 -19.11
C SER A 144 -19.97 10.37 -18.06
N ILE A 145 -19.01 11.25 -18.37
CA ILE A 145 -18.04 11.76 -17.39
C ILE A 145 -18.75 12.44 -16.22
N VAL A 146 -19.67 13.37 -16.52
CA VAL A 146 -20.39 14.13 -15.49
C VAL A 146 -21.30 13.25 -14.64
N GLU A 147 -21.97 12.27 -15.25
CA GLU A 147 -22.81 11.29 -14.58
C GLU A 147 -21.99 10.38 -13.66
N PHE A 148 -20.87 9.84 -14.16
CA PHE A 148 -19.97 9.00 -13.39
C PHE A 148 -19.40 9.73 -12.17
N ALA A 149 -19.00 10.99 -12.33
CA ALA A 149 -18.50 11.81 -11.23
C ALA A 149 -19.59 12.16 -10.20
N GLY A 150 -20.88 12.11 -10.57
CA GLY A 150 -21.99 12.47 -9.71
C GLY A 150 -22.06 13.97 -9.36
N ILE A 151 -21.50 14.84 -10.21
CA ILE A 151 -21.38 16.28 -9.93
C ILE A 151 -22.23 17.18 -10.83
N LYS A 152 -23.24 16.64 -11.52
CA LYS A 152 -24.07 17.36 -12.51
C LYS A 152 -24.54 18.76 -12.06
N LYS A 153 -24.94 18.91 -10.78
CA LYS A 153 -25.41 20.18 -10.22
C LYS A 153 -24.31 21.26 -10.10
N PHE A 154 -23.05 20.86 -10.02
CA PHE A 154 -21.90 21.73 -9.76
C PHE A 154 -20.96 21.86 -10.96
N ILE A 155 -21.29 21.26 -12.11
CA ILE A 155 -20.38 21.19 -13.26
C ILE A 155 -19.97 22.57 -13.79
N ASP A 156 -20.87 23.56 -13.69
CA ASP A 156 -20.62 24.94 -14.12
C ASP A 156 -20.12 25.84 -12.96
N THR A 157 -19.72 25.24 -11.83
CA THR A 157 -19.08 25.95 -10.71
C THR A 157 -17.56 25.87 -10.84
N PRO A 158 -16.81 26.97 -10.56
CA PRO A 158 -15.35 26.94 -10.53
C PRO A 158 -14.79 25.87 -9.60
N VAL A 159 -13.79 25.12 -10.06
CA VAL A 159 -13.24 23.95 -9.36
C VAL A 159 -12.62 24.32 -8.01
N LYS A 160 -12.13 25.55 -7.82
CA LYS A 160 -11.68 26.03 -6.50
C LYS A 160 -12.75 26.00 -5.40
N ARG A 161 -14.04 25.90 -5.76
CA ARG A 161 -15.17 25.77 -4.83
C ARG A 161 -15.62 24.32 -4.62
N TYR A 162 -14.96 23.35 -5.26
CA TYR A 162 -15.30 21.94 -5.09
C TYR A 162 -14.79 21.46 -3.73
N SER A 163 -15.54 20.53 -3.13
CA SER A 163 -14.94 19.71 -2.07
C SER A 163 -13.79 18.87 -2.66
N SER A 164 -12.87 18.44 -1.81
CA SER A 164 -11.80 17.51 -2.22
C SER A 164 -12.36 16.24 -2.89
N GLY A 165 -13.49 15.72 -2.39
CA GLY A 165 -14.18 14.58 -3.01
C GLY A 165 -14.70 14.87 -4.41
N MET A 166 -15.37 16.02 -4.63
CA MET A 166 -15.86 16.41 -5.96
C MET A 166 -14.72 16.61 -6.96
N TYR A 167 -13.63 17.24 -6.52
CA TYR A 167 -12.43 17.46 -7.33
C TYR A 167 -11.88 16.13 -7.86
N VAL A 168 -11.63 15.19 -6.94
CA VAL A 168 -11.02 13.91 -7.29
C VAL A 168 -11.98 13.03 -8.10
N ARG A 169 -13.28 13.07 -7.81
CA ARG A 169 -14.30 12.35 -8.60
C ARG A 169 -14.31 12.80 -10.06
N LEU A 170 -14.31 14.11 -10.30
CA LEU A 170 -14.32 14.64 -11.67
C LEU A 170 -13.03 14.27 -12.40
N ALA A 171 -11.88 14.47 -11.76
CA ALA A 171 -10.59 14.13 -12.34
C ALA A 171 -10.51 12.64 -12.71
N PHE A 172 -10.99 11.76 -11.83
CA PHE A 172 -11.02 10.33 -12.11
C PHE A 172 -12.03 9.98 -13.22
N ALA A 173 -13.19 10.64 -13.24
CA ALA A 173 -14.19 10.43 -14.27
C ALA A 173 -13.64 10.77 -15.66
N VAL A 174 -12.95 11.91 -15.81
CA VAL A 174 -12.28 12.26 -17.07
C VAL A 174 -11.29 11.18 -17.47
N ALA A 175 -10.42 10.79 -16.53
CA ALA A 175 -9.33 9.88 -16.83
C ALA A 175 -9.79 8.44 -17.15
N SER A 176 -10.84 7.96 -16.48
CA SER A 176 -11.43 6.62 -16.71
C SER A 176 -12.22 6.51 -18.01
N HIS A 177 -12.66 7.63 -18.59
CA HIS A 177 -13.32 7.68 -19.90
C HIS A 177 -12.34 7.87 -21.07
N MET A 178 -11.04 7.96 -20.78
CA MET A 178 -10.03 7.94 -21.82
C MET A 178 -9.92 6.57 -22.48
N GLU A 179 -9.58 6.59 -23.77
CA GLU A 179 -9.27 5.41 -24.59
C GLU A 179 -7.82 5.35 -25.09
N PRO A 180 -6.78 5.39 -24.22
CA PRO A 180 -5.40 5.09 -24.61
C PRO A 180 -5.20 3.61 -24.98
N ASP A 181 -4.16 3.36 -25.78
CA ASP A 181 -3.66 2.02 -26.07
C ASP A 181 -3.00 1.38 -24.83
N ILE A 182 -2.38 2.22 -23.98
CA ILE A 182 -1.65 1.83 -22.76
C ILE A 182 -2.14 2.69 -21.59
N LEU A 183 -2.68 2.06 -20.55
CA LEU A 183 -3.11 2.72 -19.33
C LEU A 183 -2.21 2.30 -18.15
N LEU A 184 -1.55 3.27 -17.54
CA LEU A 184 -0.79 3.08 -16.30
C LEU A 184 -1.67 3.52 -15.13
N VAL A 185 -1.90 2.62 -14.18
CA VAL A 185 -2.78 2.86 -13.03
C VAL A 185 -1.96 2.76 -11.75
N ASP A 186 -2.05 3.80 -10.92
CA ASP A 186 -1.47 3.79 -9.58
C ASP A 186 -2.56 3.61 -8.52
N GLU A 187 -2.12 3.29 -7.31
CA GLU A 187 -2.89 3.02 -6.09
C GLU A 187 -3.94 4.09 -5.73
N VAL A 188 -3.89 5.25 -6.39
CA VAL A 188 -4.84 6.36 -6.34
C VAL A 188 -6.29 5.91 -6.58
N LEU A 189 -6.56 4.70 -7.08
CA LEU A 189 -7.92 4.13 -7.14
C LEU A 189 -8.68 4.09 -5.79
N ALA A 190 -7.98 4.21 -4.66
CA ALA A 190 -8.58 4.28 -3.32
C ALA A 190 -9.11 5.67 -2.93
N VAL A 191 -9.18 6.64 -3.85
CA VAL A 191 -9.76 7.97 -3.57
C VAL A 191 -11.28 8.01 -3.75
N GLY A 192 -11.96 8.75 -2.88
CA GLY A 192 -13.43 8.87 -2.85
C GLY A 192 -14.07 8.07 -1.71
N ASP A 193 -15.39 7.96 -1.72
CA ASP A 193 -16.12 7.10 -0.79
C ASP A 193 -16.20 5.66 -1.32
N ALA A 194 -16.62 4.72 -0.47
CA ALA A 194 -16.70 3.31 -0.81
C ALA A 194 -17.59 3.04 -2.04
N GLU A 195 -18.67 3.82 -2.22
CA GLU A 195 -19.54 3.70 -3.39
C GLU A 195 -18.79 4.11 -4.68
N PHE A 196 -18.07 5.23 -4.66
CA PHE A 196 -17.28 5.69 -5.80
C PHE A 196 -16.12 4.74 -6.10
N GLN A 197 -15.40 4.25 -5.08
CA GLN A 197 -14.35 3.24 -5.26
C GLN A 197 -14.86 1.98 -5.96
N LYS A 198 -16.06 1.51 -5.58
CA LYS A 198 -16.70 0.36 -6.26
C LYS A 198 -17.01 0.67 -7.73
N LYS A 199 -17.48 1.88 -8.05
CA LYS A 199 -17.66 2.34 -9.44
C LYS A 199 -16.34 2.40 -10.20
N CYS A 200 -15.26 2.89 -9.58
CA CYS A 200 -13.93 2.95 -10.16
C CYS A 200 -13.40 1.54 -10.50
N LEU A 201 -13.46 0.61 -9.55
CA LEU A 201 -13.04 -0.79 -9.76
C LEU A 201 -13.87 -1.48 -10.84
N GLY A 202 -15.19 -1.24 -10.87
CA GLY A 202 -16.07 -1.74 -11.93
C GLY A 202 -15.68 -1.20 -13.31
N LYS A 203 -15.40 0.11 -13.40
CA LYS A 203 -14.95 0.71 -14.67
C LYS A 203 -13.59 0.19 -15.11
N MET A 204 -12.66 0.00 -14.18
CA MET A 204 -11.35 -0.59 -14.52
C MET A 204 -11.48 -2.04 -14.99
N ASP A 205 -12.38 -2.84 -14.39
CA ASP A 205 -12.69 -4.21 -14.83
C ASP A 205 -13.33 -4.26 -16.23
N GLU A 206 -14.18 -3.28 -16.57
CA GLU A 206 -14.70 -3.11 -17.92
C GLU A 206 -13.56 -2.80 -18.91
N VAL A 207 -12.67 -1.87 -18.55
CA VAL A 207 -11.55 -1.44 -19.40
C VAL A 207 -10.52 -2.55 -19.58
N THR A 208 -10.24 -3.40 -18.58
CA THR A 208 -9.38 -4.59 -18.74
C THR A 208 -10.01 -5.65 -19.64
N LYS A 209 -11.34 -5.78 -19.66
CA LYS A 209 -12.06 -6.75 -20.51
C LYS A 209 -12.25 -6.28 -21.95
N GLN A 210 -12.19 -4.97 -22.20
CA GLN A 210 -12.22 -4.42 -23.55
C GLN A 210 -11.00 -4.89 -24.35
N ALA A 211 -11.25 -5.51 -25.51
CA ALA A 211 -10.21 -6.10 -26.33
C ALA A 211 -9.20 -5.03 -26.81
N GLY A 212 -7.91 -5.34 -26.69
CA GLY A 212 -6.82 -4.58 -27.31
C GLY A 212 -6.15 -3.53 -26.43
N ARG A 213 -6.64 -3.28 -25.21
CA ARG A 213 -6.05 -2.30 -24.29
C ARG A 213 -5.04 -2.90 -23.34
N THR A 214 -3.88 -2.28 -23.23
CA THR A 214 -2.79 -2.74 -22.36
C THR A 214 -2.84 -1.98 -21.04
N ILE A 215 -2.77 -2.67 -19.90
CA ILE A 215 -2.87 -2.03 -18.58
C ILE A 215 -1.71 -2.47 -17.69
N LEU A 216 -1.03 -1.50 -17.08
CA LEU A 216 -0.09 -1.76 -15.99
C LEU A 216 -0.72 -1.21 -14.72
N PHE A 217 -0.98 -2.10 -13.77
CA PHE A 217 -1.68 -1.78 -12.55
C PHE A 217 -0.73 -1.90 -11.36
N VAL A 218 -0.45 -0.80 -10.69
CA VAL A 218 0.44 -0.77 -9.53
C VAL A 218 -0.39 -0.62 -8.28
N SER A 219 -0.26 -1.59 -7.37
CA SER A 219 -1.02 -1.56 -6.12
C SER A 219 -0.37 -2.43 -5.07
N HIS A 220 -0.58 -2.06 -3.80
CA HIS A 220 -0.37 -2.96 -2.67
C HIS A 220 -1.65 -3.73 -2.28
N ASN A 221 -2.79 -3.49 -2.95
CA ASN A 221 -4.04 -4.20 -2.72
C ASN A 221 -4.06 -5.50 -3.54
N MET A 222 -3.74 -6.62 -2.89
CA MET A 222 -3.65 -7.94 -3.54
C MET A 222 -4.99 -8.42 -4.11
N GLY A 223 -6.10 -8.16 -3.42
CA GLY A 223 -7.44 -8.51 -3.91
C GLY A 223 -7.79 -7.78 -5.22
N ALA A 224 -7.41 -6.51 -5.35
CA ALA A 224 -7.58 -5.76 -6.60
C ALA A 224 -6.68 -6.31 -7.73
N ILE A 225 -5.41 -6.62 -7.42
CA ILE A 225 -4.46 -7.23 -8.36
C ILE A 225 -4.97 -8.59 -8.85
N GLN A 226 -5.40 -9.45 -7.93
CA GLN A 226 -5.94 -10.79 -8.23
C GLN A 226 -7.19 -10.72 -9.11
N LYS A 227 -8.06 -9.73 -8.87
CA LYS A 227 -9.28 -9.53 -9.67
C LYS A 227 -9.00 -8.98 -11.07
N LEU A 228 -8.08 -8.02 -11.19
CA LEU A 228 -7.89 -7.21 -12.41
C LEU A 228 -6.76 -7.70 -13.32
N CYS A 229 -5.78 -8.44 -12.79
CA CYS A 229 -4.57 -8.81 -13.51
C CYS A 229 -4.40 -10.33 -13.58
N LYS A 230 -4.09 -10.85 -14.77
CA LYS A 230 -3.80 -12.29 -14.97
C LYS A 230 -2.34 -12.65 -14.67
N LYS A 231 -1.44 -11.68 -14.86
CA LYS A 231 -0.03 -11.78 -14.53
C LYS A 231 0.38 -10.62 -13.64
N CYS A 232 1.43 -10.81 -12.87
CA CYS A 232 2.07 -9.70 -12.17
C CYS A 232 3.58 -9.87 -12.04
N ILE A 233 4.21 -8.77 -11.69
CA ILE A 233 5.64 -8.60 -11.48
C ILE A 233 5.82 -8.17 -10.02
N LEU A 234 6.70 -8.86 -9.31
CA LEU A 234 7.09 -8.53 -7.95
C LEU A 234 8.43 -7.77 -7.97
N LEU A 235 8.37 -6.52 -7.53
CA LEU A 235 9.52 -5.67 -7.28
C LEU A 235 9.97 -5.77 -5.82
N ASN A 236 11.29 -5.87 -5.62
CA ASN A 236 11.92 -5.77 -4.32
C ASN A 236 13.24 -4.99 -4.43
N LYS A 237 13.40 -3.95 -3.60
CA LYS A 237 14.60 -3.09 -3.56
C LYS A 237 15.11 -2.66 -4.94
N GLY A 238 14.20 -2.34 -5.85
CA GLY A 238 14.53 -1.85 -7.19
C GLY A 238 14.84 -2.93 -8.22
N GLU A 239 14.68 -4.22 -7.91
CA GLU A 239 14.91 -5.34 -8.82
C GLU A 239 13.61 -6.17 -8.99
N ILE A 240 13.44 -6.82 -10.15
CA ILE A 240 12.36 -7.81 -10.34
C ILE A 240 12.82 -9.14 -9.75
N ILE A 241 12.14 -9.61 -8.72
CA ILE A 241 12.49 -10.88 -8.06
C ILE A 241 11.58 -12.04 -8.47
N ASN A 242 10.40 -11.75 -9.02
CA ASN A 242 9.48 -12.75 -9.55
C ASN A 242 8.52 -12.13 -10.59
N ALA A 243 8.10 -12.90 -11.59
CA ALA A 243 7.10 -12.50 -12.57
C ALA A 243 6.38 -13.72 -13.13
N GLY A 244 5.06 -13.63 -13.33
CA GLY A 244 4.28 -14.78 -13.76
C GLY A 244 2.79 -14.66 -13.47
N PRO A 245 2.05 -15.79 -13.41
CA PRO A 245 0.63 -15.80 -13.04
C PRO A 245 0.40 -15.11 -11.71
N THR A 246 -0.68 -14.32 -11.62
CA THR A 246 -0.92 -13.44 -10.47
C THR A 246 -0.91 -14.17 -9.13
N GLN A 247 -1.61 -15.30 -9.03
CA GLN A 247 -1.66 -16.06 -7.78
C GLN A 247 -0.27 -16.50 -7.31
N ASN A 248 0.55 -17.01 -8.22
CA ASN A 248 1.88 -17.54 -7.86
C ASN A 248 2.80 -16.44 -7.34
N VAL A 249 2.74 -15.26 -7.97
CA VAL A 249 3.58 -14.12 -7.61
C VAL A 249 3.07 -13.43 -6.34
N ILE A 250 1.75 -13.35 -6.12
CA ILE A 250 1.17 -12.94 -4.83
C ILE A 250 1.64 -13.91 -3.75
N ASN A 251 1.47 -15.22 -3.94
CA ASN A 251 1.93 -16.22 -2.97
C ASN A 251 3.42 -16.06 -2.67
N ALA A 252 4.26 -15.91 -3.71
CA ALA A 252 5.70 -15.68 -3.52
C ALA A 252 6.02 -14.38 -2.77
N TYR A 253 5.29 -13.29 -3.04
CA TYR A 253 5.44 -12.03 -2.31
C TYR A 253 5.15 -12.22 -0.82
N LEU A 254 4.06 -12.92 -0.51
CA LEU A 254 3.60 -13.13 0.85
C LEU A 254 4.44 -14.12 1.65
N HIS A 255 5.02 -15.10 0.95
CA HIS A 255 5.94 -16.08 1.55
C HIS A 255 7.41 -15.61 1.55
N SER A 256 7.73 -14.48 0.91
CA SER A 256 9.10 -13.94 0.93
C SER A 256 9.47 -13.44 2.33
N GLU A 257 10.76 -13.50 2.70
CA GLU A 257 11.28 -12.97 3.98
C GLU A 257 10.90 -11.51 4.25
N VAL A 258 10.52 -10.75 3.21
CA VAL A 258 10.02 -9.37 3.31
C VAL A 258 8.69 -9.30 4.06
N CYS A 259 7.87 -10.35 4.02
CA CYS A 259 6.63 -10.48 4.78
C CYS A 259 6.67 -11.60 5.84
N SER A 260 7.54 -12.61 5.70
CA SER A 260 7.59 -13.85 6.50
C SER A 260 8.29 -13.75 7.88
N ALA A 261 8.48 -12.54 8.40
CA ALA A 261 9.17 -12.36 9.67
C ALA A 261 8.22 -12.63 10.85
N ALA A 262 8.58 -13.60 11.70
CA ALA A 262 7.91 -13.87 12.97
C ALA A 262 7.99 -12.68 13.94
N SER A 263 8.96 -11.80 13.72
CA SER A 263 9.14 -10.56 14.47
C SER A 263 9.66 -9.45 13.57
N LYS A 264 9.32 -8.22 13.93
CA LYS A 264 9.85 -7.00 13.34
C LYS A 264 10.16 -6.02 14.45
N GLU A 265 11.38 -5.53 14.49
CA GLU A 265 11.88 -4.68 15.57
C GLU A 265 12.54 -3.42 15.00
N TRP A 266 12.34 -2.30 15.68
CA TRP A 266 12.94 -1.01 15.35
C TRP A 266 13.94 -0.63 16.44
N THR A 267 15.23 -0.83 16.16
CA THR A 267 16.32 -0.53 17.09
C THR A 267 16.54 0.98 17.27
N ASP A 268 16.26 1.77 16.23
CA ASP A 268 16.27 3.24 16.28
C ASP A 268 14.82 3.76 16.39
N ILE A 269 14.43 4.13 17.61
CA ILE A 269 13.08 4.61 17.91
C ILE A 269 12.71 5.88 17.12
N THR A 270 13.69 6.69 16.73
CA THR A 270 13.44 7.94 15.97
C THR A 270 12.94 7.66 14.56
N LYS A 271 13.28 6.49 14.01
CA LYS A 271 12.84 6.00 12.70
C LYS A 271 11.66 5.04 12.78
N ALA A 272 11.24 4.69 13.99
CA ALA A 272 10.17 3.73 14.18
C ALA A 272 8.79 4.34 13.85
N PRO A 273 7.83 3.55 13.31
CA PRO A 273 6.51 4.03 12.94
C PRO A 273 5.80 4.71 14.12
N GLY A 274 5.19 5.85 13.86
CA GLY A 274 4.52 6.64 14.88
C GLY A 274 4.81 8.12 14.75
N ASN A 275 4.51 8.84 15.82
CA ASN A 275 4.66 10.30 15.88
C ASN A 275 5.25 10.73 17.23
N ASP A 276 5.05 11.98 17.60
CA ASP A 276 5.48 12.57 18.87
C ASP A 276 4.65 12.11 20.08
N ILE A 277 3.60 11.30 19.85
CA ILE A 277 2.74 10.75 20.91
C ILE A 277 3.10 9.31 21.23
N VAL A 278 3.21 8.46 20.21
CA VAL A 278 3.50 7.03 20.39
C VAL A 278 4.30 6.51 19.21
N ARG A 279 5.23 5.58 19.49
CA ARG A 279 6.03 4.89 18.46
C ARG A 279 6.08 3.39 18.69
N LEU A 280 5.98 2.64 17.60
CA LEU A 280 6.05 1.19 17.58
C LEU A 280 7.50 0.73 17.77
N CYS A 281 7.78 -0.13 18.74
CA CYS A 281 9.12 -0.67 19.01
C CYS A 281 9.33 -2.05 18.39
N ALA A 282 8.32 -2.92 18.49
CA ALA A 282 8.38 -4.27 17.95
C ALA A 282 6.99 -4.86 17.72
N VAL A 283 6.90 -5.84 16.81
CA VAL A 283 5.74 -6.74 16.66
C VAL A 283 6.25 -8.17 16.57
N ARG A 284 5.62 -9.11 17.28
CA ARG A 284 6.07 -10.50 17.39
C ARG A 284 4.90 -11.48 17.36
N VAL A 285 5.08 -12.63 16.70
CA VAL A 285 4.17 -13.77 16.73
C VAL A 285 4.70 -14.77 17.76
N LYS A 286 3.86 -15.16 18.73
CA LYS A 286 4.22 -16.04 19.83
C LYS A 286 3.32 -17.27 19.88
N GLN A 287 3.91 -18.45 20.05
CA GLN A 287 3.19 -19.67 20.40
C GLN A 287 4.05 -20.49 21.37
N LYS A 288 3.48 -20.93 22.51
CA LYS A 288 4.20 -21.64 23.59
C LYS A 288 5.49 -20.91 24.02
N ASP A 289 5.38 -19.60 24.27
CA ASP A 289 6.48 -18.70 24.68
C ASP A 289 7.64 -18.54 23.69
N LYS A 290 7.53 -19.10 22.48
CA LYS A 290 8.52 -18.94 21.41
C LYS A 290 8.02 -17.98 20.36
N ILE A 291 8.93 -17.14 19.85
CA ILE A 291 8.69 -16.35 18.65
C ILE A 291 8.79 -17.30 17.45
N THR A 292 7.75 -17.41 16.64
CA THR A 292 7.69 -18.36 15.52
C THR A 292 6.80 -17.85 14.40
N ASN A 293 7.18 -18.13 13.16
CA ASN A 293 6.36 -17.88 11.96
C ASN A 293 5.60 -19.14 11.51
N ALA A 294 5.69 -20.24 12.25
CA ALA A 294 4.95 -21.46 12.02
C ALA A 294 4.19 -21.79 13.31
N VAL A 295 2.86 -21.82 13.21
CA VAL A 295 1.98 -22.03 14.36
C VAL A 295 1.09 -23.24 14.10
N ASP A 296 0.98 -24.11 15.10
CA ASP A 296 0.02 -25.21 15.07
C ASP A 296 -1.39 -24.65 15.24
N ILE A 297 -2.32 -25.02 14.35
CA ILE A 297 -3.71 -24.59 14.36
C ILE A 297 -4.37 -24.87 15.72
N ARG A 298 -4.02 -25.96 16.41
CA ARG A 298 -4.70 -26.41 17.63
C ARG A 298 -4.39 -25.56 18.85
N LEU A 299 -3.31 -24.79 18.80
CA LEU A 299 -2.78 -24.05 19.94
C LEU A 299 -3.08 -22.55 19.79
N PRO A 300 -3.28 -21.83 20.91
CA PRO A 300 -3.41 -20.38 20.84
C PRO A 300 -2.15 -19.72 20.24
N VAL A 301 -2.35 -18.66 19.47
CA VAL A 301 -1.28 -17.81 18.93
C VAL A 301 -1.44 -16.40 19.47
N GLY A 302 -0.37 -15.83 20.00
CA GLY A 302 -0.31 -14.47 20.52
C GLY A 302 0.36 -13.55 19.52
N ILE A 303 -0.26 -12.42 19.20
CA ILE A 303 0.40 -11.32 18.50
C ILE A 303 0.71 -10.24 19.52
N GLU A 304 1.99 -9.95 19.68
CA GLU A 304 2.52 -9.00 20.65
C GLU A 304 2.99 -7.74 19.91
N MET A 305 2.66 -6.55 20.42
CA MET A 305 3.21 -5.27 19.97
C MET A 305 3.80 -4.56 21.17
N GLU A 306 5.05 -4.14 21.02
CA GLU A 306 5.76 -3.30 21.96
C GLU A 306 5.78 -1.88 21.41
N TYR A 307 5.44 -0.88 22.22
CA TYR A 307 5.42 0.52 21.82
C TYR A 307 5.79 1.45 22.97
N GLU A 308 6.34 2.61 22.62
CA GLU A 308 6.69 3.67 23.55
C GLU A 308 5.71 4.84 23.44
N VAL A 309 5.07 5.17 24.56
CA VAL A 309 4.26 6.37 24.70
C VAL A 309 5.17 7.51 25.13
N ILE A 310 5.28 8.50 24.27
CA ILE A 310 6.15 9.68 24.43
C ILE A 310 5.37 10.79 25.14
N LYS A 311 4.11 11.01 24.71
CA LYS A 311 3.22 12.04 25.28
C LYS A 311 2.10 11.38 26.10
N PRO A 312 2.04 11.63 27.42
CA PRO A 312 1.02 11.04 28.28
C PRO A 312 -0.36 11.70 28.08
N GLY A 313 -1.38 11.07 28.67
CA GLY A 313 -2.73 11.66 28.85
C GLY A 313 -3.77 11.22 27.82
N LEU A 314 -3.38 10.52 26.76
CA LEU A 314 -4.29 10.03 25.74
C LEU A 314 -4.71 8.57 25.99
N MET A 315 -5.96 8.27 25.66
CA MET A 315 -6.48 6.91 25.61
C MET A 315 -6.10 6.28 24.27
N LEU A 316 -5.12 5.38 24.28
CA LEU A 316 -4.67 4.68 23.09
C LEU A 316 -5.45 3.37 22.90
N SER A 317 -5.71 3.04 21.64
CA SER A 317 -6.35 1.80 21.21
C SER A 317 -5.41 1.03 20.28
N PRO A 318 -4.50 0.21 20.84
CA PRO A 318 -3.76 -0.78 20.07
C PRO A 318 -4.71 -1.70 19.33
N ASN A 319 -4.43 -1.99 18.07
CA ASN A 319 -5.26 -2.88 17.26
C ASN A 319 -4.44 -3.62 16.19
N TYR A 320 -4.95 -4.79 15.82
CA TYR A 320 -4.37 -5.68 14.83
C TYR A 320 -5.34 -5.93 13.69
N HIS A 321 -4.79 -6.00 12.49
CA HIS A 321 -5.47 -6.25 11.24
C HIS A 321 -4.99 -7.59 10.69
N PHE A 322 -5.85 -8.60 10.61
CA PHE A 322 -5.49 -9.94 10.15
C PHE A 322 -5.96 -10.17 8.72
N LEU A 323 -5.04 -10.55 7.83
CA LEU A 323 -5.32 -10.79 6.42
C LEU A 323 -4.83 -12.18 6.01
N ASN A 324 -5.57 -12.85 5.14
CA ASN A 324 -5.12 -14.11 4.54
C ASN A 324 -4.12 -13.85 3.38
N GLU A 325 -3.66 -14.93 2.74
CA GLU A 325 -2.76 -14.86 1.59
C GLU A 325 -3.34 -14.23 0.30
N ASP A 326 -4.64 -13.95 0.24
CA ASP A 326 -5.23 -13.19 -0.86
C ASP A 326 -5.35 -11.69 -0.52
N GLY A 327 -4.90 -11.28 0.68
CA GLY A 327 -5.08 -9.92 1.19
C GLY A 327 -6.53 -9.62 1.61
N VAL A 328 -7.35 -10.65 1.81
CA VAL A 328 -8.70 -10.54 2.35
C VAL A 328 -8.61 -10.43 3.87
N TYR A 329 -9.29 -9.44 4.44
CA TYR A 329 -9.42 -9.30 5.89
C TYR A 329 -10.13 -10.52 6.48
N ALA A 330 -9.45 -11.23 7.37
CA ALA A 330 -10.03 -12.25 8.22
C ALA A 330 -10.89 -11.59 9.31
N PHE A 331 -10.27 -10.68 10.06
CA PHE A 331 -10.88 -9.88 11.12
C PHE A 331 -9.93 -8.76 11.55
N VAL A 332 -10.44 -7.82 12.34
CA VAL A 332 -9.68 -6.77 13.01
C VAL A 332 -9.98 -6.87 14.50
N SER A 333 -8.97 -6.72 15.34
CA SER A 333 -9.11 -6.78 16.80
C SER A 333 -8.49 -5.56 17.45
N GLY A 334 -9.28 -4.81 18.22
CA GLY A 334 -8.79 -3.77 19.12
C GLY A 334 -8.45 -4.33 20.50
N ASN A 335 -7.65 -3.60 21.26
CA ASN A 335 -7.39 -3.92 22.65
C ASN A 335 -8.70 -3.80 23.45
N GLN A 336 -9.17 -4.92 23.98
CA GLN A 336 -10.36 -5.03 24.82
C GLN A 336 -10.03 -5.39 26.27
N ASP A 337 -8.76 -5.27 26.70
CA ASP A 337 -8.38 -5.51 28.09
C ASP A 337 -9.17 -4.57 29.03
N PRO A 338 -10.07 -5.09 29.89
CA PRO A 338 -10.89 -4.28 30.78
C PRO A 338 -10.07 -3.37 31.70
N GLU A 339 -8.83 -3.74 32.04
CA GLU A 339 -7.97 -2.91 32.87
C GLU A 339 -7.45 -1.67 32.14
N TRP A 340 -7.35 -1.71 30.82
CA TRP A 340 -6.84 -0.62 29.98
C TRP A 340 -7.93 0.09 29.18
N GLN A 341 -9.14 -0.46 29.15
CA GLN A 341 -10.32 0.22 28.63
C GLN A 341 -10.55 1.54 29.39
N LYS A 342 -10.50 2.67 28.67
CA LYS A 342 -10.73 4.03 29.20
C LYS A 342 -9.62 4.60 30.09
N LYS A 343 -8.44 3.98 30.15
CA LYS A 343 -7.28 4.57 30.83
C LYS A 343 -6.46 5.45 29.90
N SER A 344 -6.05 6.60 30.40
CA SER A 344 -5.02 7.41 29.76
C SER A 344 -3.65 6.78 29.99
N TYR A 345 -2.89 6.66 28.92
CA TYR A 345 -1.54 6.12 28.96
C TYR A 345 -0.57 7.16 29.54
N GLN A 346 0.38 6.69 30.35
CA GLN A 346 1.47 7.51 30.85
C GLN A 346 2.67 7.38 29.90
N LYS A 347 3.68 8.23 30.09
CA LYS A 347 4.93 8.10 29.34
C LYS A 347 5.61 6.80 29.78
N GLY A 348 5.97 5.94 28.83
CA GLY A 348 6.61 4.66 29.12
C GLY A 348 6.50 3.64 27.99
N LYS A 349 7.05 2.46 28.22
CA LYS A 349 6.95 1.32 27.30
C LYS A 349 5.79 0.41 27.69
N TYR A 350 5.09 -0.06 26.67
CA TYR A 350 3.91 -0.90 26.81
C TYR A 350 4.03 -2.10 25.90
N ILE A 351 3.47 -3.21 26.35
CA ILE A 351 3.32 -4.43 25.57
C ILE A 351 1.84 -4.78 25.56
N SER A 352 1.24 -4.83 24.38
CA SER A 352 -0.12 -5.33 24.19
C SER A 352 -0.05 -6.64 23.42
N THR A 353 -0.70 -7.69 23.93
CA THR A 353 -0.77 -8.99 23.26
C THR A 353 -2.21 -9.38 22.99
N ALA A 354 -2.55 -9.67 21.74
CA ALA A 354 -3.82 -10.26 21.36
C ALA A 354 -3.66 -11.78 21.19
N TRP A 355 -4.45 -12.56 21.92
CA TRP A 355 -4.44 -14.02 21.83
C TRP A 355 -5.59 -14.53 20.98
N ILE A 356 -5.26 -15.30 19.94
CA ILE A 356 -6.21 -15.99 19.08
C ILE A 356 -6.30 -17.43 19.58
N HIS A 357 -7.52 -17.91 19.77
CA HIS A 357 -7.78 -19.27 20.24
C HIS A 357 -7.34 -20.32 19.21
N GLY A 358 -6.96 -21.49 19.72
CA GLY A 358 -6.72 -22.66 18.87
C GLY A 358 -7.97 -23.05 18.08
N ASN A 359 -7.75 -23.57 16.89
CA ASN A 359 -8.75 -23.88 15.88
C ASN A 359 -9.67 -22.71 15.61
N PHE A 360 -9.11 -21.51 15.40
CA PHE A 360 -9.88 -20.35 14.94
C PHE A 360 -9.51 -19.98 13.50
N LEU A 361 -8.23 -19.99 13.16
CA LEU A 361 -7.73 -19.66 11.83
C LEU A 361 -7.72 -20.90 10.93
N SER A 362 -7.93 -20.71 9.62
CA SER A 362 -7.68 -21.77 8.65
C SER A 362 -6.18 -21.99 8.42
N GLU A 363 -5.82 -23.18 7.93
CA GLU A 363 -4.50 -23.46 7.38
C GLU A 363 -4.15 -22.47 6.26
N GLY A 364 -2.90 -22.01 6.24
CA GLY A 364 -2.41 -21.03 5.26
C GLY A 364 -1.57 -19.93 5.91
N THR A 365 -1.21 -18.92 5.12
CA THR A 365 -0.41 -17.79 5.60
C THR A 365 -1.31 -16.65 6.06
N MET A 366 -1.04 -16.15 7.26
CA MET A 366 -1.71 -15.01 7.88
C MET A 366 -0.74 -13.84 8.00
N MET A 367 -1.13 -12.70 7.43
CA MET A 367 -0.45 -11.42 7.62
C MET A 367 -1.10 -10.62 8.73
N VAL A 368 -0.29 -9.90 9.48
CA VAL A 368 -0.77 -9.04 10.56
C VAL A 368 -0.24 -7.62 10.41
N GLY A 369 -1.17 -6.68 10.31
CA GLY A 369 -0.92 -5.26 10.46
C GLY A 369 -1.10 -4.83 11.91
N ALA A 370 -0.26 -3.89 12.37
CA ALA A 370 -0.33 -3.32 13.71
C ALA A 370 -0.56 -1.81 13.64
N ALA A 371 -1.53 -1.31 14.41
CA ALA A 371 -1.82 0.11 14.49
C ALA A 371 -2.13 0.53 15.94
N ILE A 372 -1.94 1.82 16.21
CA ILE A 372 -2.47 2.49 17.39
C ILE A 372 -3.32 3.67 16.95
N THR A 373 -4.54 3.72 17.47
CA THR A 373 -5.50 4.80 17.21
C THR A 373 -5.93 5.47 18.51
N THR A 374 -6.32 6.74 18.43
CA THR A 374 -7.19 7.39 19.43
C THR A 374 -8.57 7.56 18.81
N PHE A 375 -9.61 7.71 19.65
CA PHE A 375 -10.99 7.96 19.17
C PHE A 375 -11.51 9.35 19.55
N ASN A 376 -10.82 10.09 20.42
CA ASN A 376 -11.20 11.45 20.83
C ASN A 376 -9.94 12.31 21.00
N PRO A 377 -9.44 12.98 19.94
CA PRO A 377 -9.91 12.92 18.55
C PRO A 377 -9.55 11.59 17.85
N THR A 378 -10.25 11.26 16.77
CA THR A 378 -9.94 10.08 15.96
C THR A 378 -8.67 10.30 15.14
N VAL A 379 -7.58 9.64 15.53
CA VAL A 379 -6.28 9.75 14.87
C VAL A 379 -5.63 8.38 14.78
N VAL A 380 -5.09 8.03 13.62
CA VAL A 380 -4.21 6.87 13.44
C VAL A 380 -2.78 7.34 13.65
N HIS A 381 -2.15 6.94 14.76
CA HIS A 381 -0.78 7.38 15.08
C HIS A 381 0.26 6.71 14.19
N PHE A 382 0.03 5.43 13.90
CA PHE A 382 0.72 4.67 12.86
C PHE A 382 -0.16 3.51 12.42
N PHE A 383 0.12 3.00 11.23
CA PHE A 383 -0.37 1.73 10.76
C PHE A 383 0.73 1.02 9.97
N GLU A 384 1.34 0.02 10.60
CA GLU A 384 2.30 -0.85 9.95
C GLU A 384 1.54 -2.05 9.36
N GLN A 385 1.16 -1.95 8.08
CA GLN A 385 0.25 -2.90 7.42
C GLN A 385 0.78 -4.35 7.37
N ASN A 386 2.09 -4.52 7.19
CA ASN A 386 2.74 -5.84 7.10
C ASN A 386 3.79 -5.94 8.22
N ALA A 387 3.31 -5.92 9.46
CA ALA A 387 4.19 -5.91 10.62
C ALA A 387 4.85 -7.28 10.82
N VAL A 388 4.07 -8.35 10.79
CA VAL A 388 4.54 -9.74 10.88
C VAL A 388 3.65 -10.66 10.04
N SER A 389 4.11 -11.88 9.75
CA SER A 389 3.24 -12.93 9.25
C SER A 389 3.63 -14.30 9.83
N PHE A 390 2.68 -15.23 9.76
CA PHE A 390 2.89 -16.60 10.20
C PHE A 390 2.03 -17.57 9.41
N ARG A 391 2.50 -18.82 9.28
CA ARG A 391 1.80 -19.93 8.66
C ARG A 391 1.11 -20.77 9.72
N VAL A 392 -0.19 -20.97 9.53
CA VAL A 392 -1.00 -21.91 10.29
C VAL A 392 -0.82 -23.30 9.69
N ILE A 393 -0.37 -24.25 10.51
CA ILE A 393 -0.11 -25.64 10.14
C ILE A 393 -1.17 -26.53 10.79
N ASP A 394 -1.78 -27.39 9.98
CA ASP A 394 -2.79 -28.35 10.41
C ASP A 394 -2.31 -29.78 10.11
N SER A 395 -2.05 -30.58 11.14
CA SER A 395 -1.64 -31.98 10.99
C SER A 395 -2.80 -32.85 10.52
N PHE A 396 -2.53 -33.82 9.65
CA PHE A 396 -3.53 -34.78 9.15
C PHE A 396 -3.88 -35.88 10.16
N ASP A 397 -3.75 -35.60 11.46
CA ASP A 397 -3.90 -36.59 12.55
C ASP A 397 -5.31 -36.64 13.15
N GLY A 398 -6.29 -35.96 12.53
CA GLY A 398 -7.69 -36.01 12.96
C GLY A 398 -8.06 -35.09 14.13
N SER A 399 -7.08 -34.46 14.78
CA SER A 399 -7.27 -33.81 16.08
C SER A 399 -7.65 -32.32 16.04
N SER A 400 -7.68 -31.71 14.85
CA SER A 400 -8.08 -30.31 14.65
C SER A 400 -9.54 -30.21 14.19
N ALA A 401 -10.00 -28.98 13.95
CA ALA A 401 -11.35 -28.70 13.41
C ALA A 401 -11.67 -29.43 12.09
N ARG A 402 -10.67 -29.97 11.39
CA ARG A 402 -10.86 -30.70 10.13
C ARG A 402 -11.35 -32.14 10.31
N GLY A 403 -11.17 -32.74 11.49
CA GLY A 403 -11.36 -34.18 11.70
C GLY A 403 -10.55 -35.03 10.72
N ASP A 404 -11.14 -36.07 10.14
CA ASP A 404 -10.43 -37.00 9.24
C ASP A 404 -10.35 -36.52 7.78
N TYR A 405 -10.86 -35.33 7.46
CA TYR A 405 -10.89 -34.86 6.08
C TYR A 405 -9.50 -34.45 5.59
N MET A 406 -8.96 -35.21 4.63
CA MET A 406 -7.60 -35.01 4.09
C MET A 406 -7.48 -33.98 2.96
N GLY A 407 -8.60 -33.47 2.42
CA GLY A 407 -8.60 -32.49 1.34
C GLY A 407 -8.38 -31.05 1.81
N ALA A 408 -8.34 -30.11 0.85
CA ALA A 408 -8.34 -28.68 1.14
C ALA A 408 -9.71 -28.23 1.66
N ILE A 409 -9.72 -27.42 2.74
CA ILE A 409 -10.94 -26.83 3.32
C ILE A 409 -10.93 -25.33 3.00
N PRO A 410 -11.92 -24.81 2.25
CA PRO A 410 -11.99 -23.39 1.92
C PRO A 410 -12.36 -22.54 3.15
N GLY A 411 -11.99 -21.24 3.09
CA GLY A 411 -12.37 -20.24 4.09
C GLY A 411 -11.18 -19.73 4.92
N VAL A 412 -11.36 -18.57 5.55
CA VAL A 412 -10.29 -17.86 6.28
C VAL A 412 -10.20 -18.25 7.76
N VAL A 413 -11.33 -18.67 8.35
CA VAL A 413 -11.43 -19.14 9.73
C VAL A 413 -11.97 -20.56 9.78
N ARG A 414 -11.59 -21.31 10.82
CA ARG A 414 -11.94 -22.71 11.03
C ARG A 414 -12.25 -23.02 12.51
N PRO A 415 -13.27 -22.37 13.10
CA PRO A 415 -13.68 -22.60 14.49
C PRO A 415 -14.08 -24.06 14.72
N ILE A 416 -13.67 -24.66 15.85
CA ILE A 416 -14.35 -25.85 16.37
C ILE A 416 -15.74 -25.45 16.84
N LEU A 417 -16.76 -25.99 16.18
CA LEU A 417 -18.16 -25.77 16.54
C LEU A 417 -18.70 -26.92 17.39
N ARG A 418 -19.66 -26.60 18.29
CA ARG A 418 -20.39 -27.59 19.07
C ARG A 418 -21.54 -28.15 18.23
N TRP A 419 -21.50 -29.46 17.96
CA TRP A 419 -22.56 -30.17 17.24
C TRP A 419 -23.42 -31.00 18.21
N THR A 420 -24.71 -31.10 17.91
CA THR A 420 -25.66 -32.00 18.57
C THR A 420 -26.46 -32.73 17.50
N THR A 421 -26.48 -34.06 17.54
CA THR A 421 -27.22 -34.90 16.58
C THR A 421 -28.30 -35.66 17.33
N GLN A 422 -29.55 -35.58 16.84
CA GLN A 422 -30.67 -36.37 17.34
C GLN A 422 -31.08 -37.36 16.26
N PHE A 423 -31.19 -38.63 16.61
CA PHE A 423 -31.68 -39.68 15.74
C PHE A 423 -33.13 -39.99 16.12
N ASN A 424 -34.04 -39.88 15.15
CA ASN A 424 -35.42 -40.36 15.27
C ASN A 424 -35.62 -41.48 14.27
N GLU A 425 -35.84 -42.69 14.78
CA GLU A 425 -36.14 -43.84 13.94
C GLU A 425 -37.49 -43.65 13.25
N ILE A 426 -37.54 -43.80 11.92
CA ILE A 426 -38.80 -43.76 11.18
C ILE A 426 -39.43 -45.15 11.30
N ASN A 427 -40.42 -45.28 12.20
CA ASN A 427 -41.25 -46.47 12.28
C ASN A 427 -42.16 -46.56 11.04
N ASN A 428 -41.72 -47.30 10.01
CA ASN A 428 -42.58 -47.71 8.91
C ASN A 428 -43.57 -48.79 9.40
N LYS A 429 -44.66 -48.37 10.06
CA LYS A 429 -45.84 -49.23 10.19
C LYS A 429 -46.59 -49.23 8.86
N VAL A 430 -46.51 -50.35 8.15
CA VAL A 430 -47.34 -50.71 6.98
C VAL A 430 -48.81 -50.78 7.37
#